data_AF-A0A945WX00-F1
#
_entry.id   AF-A0A945WX00-F1
#
_cell.length_a   1.000
_cell.length_b   1.000
_cell.length_c   1.000
_cell.angle_alpha   90.00
_cell.angle_beta   90.00
_cell.angle_gamma   90.00
#
_symmetry.space_group_name_H-M   'P 1'
#
loop_
_entity.id
_entity.type
_entity.pdbx_description
1 polymer ?
#
loop_
_entity_poly.entity_id
_entity_poly.type
_entity_poly.pdbx_seq_one_letter_code
_entity_poly.pdbx_strand_id
1 'polypeptide(L)'
;MACQTWHKASGKLGKSPCETSYDCAFRAYRGKGQSLVATSASNSGSSASPSVTIEVPTPRKKSVIPGGTLYRGREGMWSWVLHRITGIGIYFFLLVHILDTALVRVSPEAYNAVIGAYQTPLMGVAEIGLVGAIVFHAFNGLRIILVDFWNIGSRHHVALFYVVLGLWVVTMLAFTPRHLMNVFGW
;
A
#
# COMPACT_ATOMS: atom_id res chain seq x y z
N MET A 1 -8.42 28.47 -11.05
CA MET A 1 -9.25 27.71 -12.02
C MET A 1 -10.67 27.64 -11.48
N ALA A 2 -11.57 28.50 -11.99
CA ALA A 2 -12.98 28.55 -11.56
C ALA A 2 -13.82 27.57 -12.40
N CYS A 3 -14.46 26.59 -11.76
CA CYS A 3 -15.38 25.66 -12.41
C CYS A 3 -16.76 26.33 -12.54
N GLN A 4 -17.13 26.79 -13.74
CA GLN A 4 -18.48 27.31 -14.02
C GLN A 4 -19.37 26.15 -14.48
N THR A 5 -20.44 25.85 -13.75
CA THR A 5 -21.43 24.84 -14.17
C THR A 5 -22.68 25.50 -14.74
N TRP A 6 -23.18 24.98 -15.86
CA TRP A 6 -24.40 25.44 -16.51
C TRP A 6 -25.64 24.76 -15.92
N HIS A 7 -26.69 25.53 -15.62
CA HIS A 7 -28.00 24.99 -15.30
C HIS A 7 -29.05 25.53 -16.29
N LYS A 8 -29.98 24.66 -16.70
CA LYS A 8 -31.14 25.01 -17.54
C LYS A 8 -32.40 24.86 -16.70
N ALA A 9 -32.86 25.96 -16.13
CA ALA A 9 -34.21 26.05 -15.54
C ALA A 9 -35.07 26.87 -16.50
N SER A 10 -36.25 26.34 -16.86
CA SER A 10 -37.27 27.07 -17.63
C SER A 10 -36.75 27.76 -18.91
N GLY A 11 -36.04 27.00 -19.75
CA GLY A 11 -35.74 27.41 -21.13
C GLY A 11 -34.65 28.48 -21.33
N LYS A 12 -34.10 29.07 -20.26
CA LYS A 12 -32.98 30.04 -20.36
C LYS A 12 -31.74 29.50 -19.62
N LEU A 13 -30.57 29.64 -20.29
CA LEU A 13 -29.26 29.33 -19.69
C LEU A 13 -28.81 30.53 -18.85
N GLY A 14 -28.60 30.32 -17.55
CA GLY A 14 -28.05 31.33 -16.64
C GLY A 14 -26.81 30.81 -15.91
N LYS A 15 -25.81 31.67 -15.68
CA LYS A 15 -24.60 31.37 -14.92
C LYS A 15 -24.74 31.93 -13.49
N SER A 16 -24.53 31.10 -12.48
CA SER A 16 -24.41 31.54 -11.07
C SER A 16 -23.03 31.18 -10.53
N PRO A 17 -22.35 32.05 -9.76
CA PRO A 17 -21.09 31.69 -9.11
C PRO A 17 -21.31 30.60 -8.05
N CYS A 18 -20.53 29.52 -8.09
CA CYS A 18 -20.37 28.63 -6.94
C CYS A 18 -19.08 29.05 -6.25
N GLU A 19 -19.18 29.58 -5.03
CA GLU A 19 -18.01 30.15 -4.35
C GLU A 19 -17.02 29.07 -3.93
N THR A 20 -17.43 27.78 -3.88
CA THR A 20 -16.58 26.66 -3.45
C THR A 20 -16.98 25.27 -3.98
N SER A 21 -16.03 24.33 -3.90
CA SER A 21 -16.18 22.93 -4.38
C SER A 21 -17.24 22.12 -3.63
N TYR A 22 -17.62 22.53 -2.42
CA TYR A 22 -18.59 21.81 -1.59
C TYR A 22 -20.04 22.08 -2.00
N ASP A 23 -20.37 23.30 -2.45
CA ASP A 23 -21.72 23.65 -2.91
C ASP A 23 -22.14 22.89 -4.17
N CYS A 24 -21.19 22.62 -5.08
CA CYS A 24 -21.43 21.80 -6.28
C CYS A 24 -21.75 20.34 -5.93
N ALA A 25 -21.03 19.75 -4.97
CA ALA A 25 -21.27 18.38 -4.53
C ALA A 25 -22.61 18.22 -3.81
N PHE A 26 -23.01 19.22 -3.01
CA PHE A 26 -24.28 19.22 -2.30
C PHE A 26 -25.49 19.32 -3.25
N ARG A 27 -25.40 20.13 -4.31
CA ARG A 27 -26.46 20.22 -5.34
C ARG A 27 -26.58 18.95 -6.18
N ALA A 28 -25.46 18.31 -6.53
CA ALA A 28 -25.47 17.05 -7.27
C ALA A 28 -26.13 15.90 -6.47
N TYR A 29 -25.99 15.90 -5.15
CA TYR A 29 -26.69 14.97 -4.27
C TYR A 29 -28.19 15.28 -4.14
N ARG A 30 -28.57 16.56 -4.07
CA ARG A 30 -29.99 16.98 -4.01
C ARG A 30 -30.78 16.59 -5.27
N GLY A 31 -30.13 16.52 -6.43
CA GLY A 31 -30.79 16.14 -7.70
C GLY A 31 -31.15 14.66 -7.86
N LYS A 32 -30.66 13.76 -6.99
CA LYS A 32 -30.86 12.30 -7.14
C LYS A 32 -31.83 11.67 -6.15
N GLY A 33 -32.43 12.44 -5.23
CA GLY A 33 -33.11 11.85 -4.07
C GLY A 33 -34.40 12.50 -3.59
N GLN A 34 -34.99 13.46 -4.31
CA GLN A 34 -36.26 14.05 -3.89
C GLN A 34 -37.20 14.20 -5.08
N SER A 35 -37.99 13.16 -5.34
CA SER A 35 -39.34 13.36 -5.88
C SER A 35 -40.19 13.97 -4.75
N LEU A 36 -39.95 15.24 -4.44
CA LEU A 36 -40.87 16.03 -3.63
C LEU A 36 -42.10 16.28 -4.51
N VAL A 37 -43.15 15.51 -4.28
CA VAL A 37 -44.49 15.83 -4.77
C VAL A 37 -44.87 17.18 -4.15
N ALA A 38 -44.69 18.25 -4.92
CA ALA A 38 -45.19 19.56 -4.55
C ALA A 38 -46.70 19.59 -4.81
N THR A 39 -47.48 19.08 -3.86
CA THR A 39 -48.91 19.39 -3.82
C THR A 39 -49.04 20.80 -3.27
N SER A 40 -49.54 21.69 -4.11
CA SER A 40 -49.89 23.08 -3.80
C SER A 40 -50.75 23.18 -2.53
N ALA A 41 -50.35 24.06 -1.62
CA ALA A 41 -51.06 24.36 -0.39
C ALA A 41 -52.38 25.10 -0.67
N SER A 42 -53.47 24.66 -0.02
CA SER A 42 -54.63 25.49 0.29
C SER A 42 -54.76 25.63 1.81
N ASN A 43 -54.90 26.88 2.25
CA ASN A 43 -55.04 27.39 3.62
C ASN A 43 -55.79 26.50 4.62
N SER A 44 -55.27 26.43 5.85
CA SER A 44 -55.99 26.79 7.08
C SER A 44 -55.07 26.66 8.29
N GLY A 45 -55.08 27.66 9.18
CA GLY A 45 -54.21 27.70 10.34
C GLY A 45 -54.38 26.52 11.29
N SER A 46 -53.27 26.10 11.89
CA SER A 46 -53.17 25.49 13.21
C SER A 46 -51.69 25.31 13.54
N SER A 47 -51.26 25.89 14.64
CA SER A 47 -49.95 25.68 15.26
C SER A 47 -49.80 24.21 15.65
N ALA A 48 -49.15 23.41 14.81
CA ALA A 48 -48.72 22.06 15.13
C ALA A 48 -47.19 21.99 15.01
N SER A 49 -46.53 21.57 16.10
CA SER A 49 -45.10 21.24 16.07
C SER A 49 -44.81 20.23 14.97
N PRO A 50 -43.77 20.40 14.14
CA PRO A 50 -43.42 19.43 13.13
C PRO A 50 -42.93 18.14 13.81
N SER A 51 -43.78 17.12 13.85
CA SER A 51 -43.37 15.77 14.22
C SER A 51 -42.59 15.19 13.05
N VAL A 52 -41.27 15.21 13.15
CA VAL A 52 -40.37 14.59 12.15
C VAL A 52 -40.46 13.08 12.33
N THR A 53 -41.27 12.41 11.52
CA THR A 53 -41.26 10.95 11.43
C THR A 53 -40.03 10.52 10.64
N ILE A 54 -39.03 9.94 11.32
CA ILE A 54 -37.89 9.30 10.67
C ILE A 54 -38.37 7.95 10.12
N GLU A 55 -38.67 7.89 8.82
CA GLU A 55 -38.94 6.63 8.14
C GLU A 55 -37.60 5.87 7.98
N VAL A 56 -37.43 4.79 8.75
CA VAL A 56 -36.21 3.96 8.68
C VAL A 56 -36.19 3.23 7.35
N PRO A 57 -35.19 3.47 6.46
CA PRO A 57 -35.11 2.77 5.19
C PRO A 57 -34.96 1.27 5.44
N THR A 58 -35.80 0.46 4.80
CA THR A 58 -35.68 -0.99 4.88
C THR A 58 -34.32 -1.47 4.37
N PRO A 59 -33.70 -2.47 5.01
CA PRO A 59 -32.36 -2.91 4.64
C PRO A 59 -32.37 -3.47 3.22
N ARG A 60 -31.72 -2.75 2.29
CA ARG A 60 -31.52 -3.22 0.92
C ARG A 60 -30.77 -4.55 0.96
N LYS A 61 -31.38 -5.61 0.43
CA LYS A 61 -30.78 -6.94 0.31
C LYS A 61 -29.44 -6.81 -0.45
N LYS A 62 -28.32 -6.92 0.28
CA LYS A 62 -26.98 -6.90 -0.33
C LYS A 62 -26.84 -8.14 -1.20
N SER A 63 -26.71 -7.95 -2.50
CA SER A 63 -26.27 -9.00 -3.41
C SER A 63 -24.84 -9.37 -3.02
N VAL A 64 -24.68 -10.49 -2.32
CA VAL A 64 -23.37 -11.09 -2.08
C VAL A 64 -22.89 -11.59 -3.43
N ILE A 65 -22.09 -10.78 -4.13
CA ILE A 65 -21.32 -11.29 -5.27
C ILE A 65 -20.30 -12.25 -4.65
N PRO A 66 -20.33 -13.56 -4.96
CA PRO A 66 -19.32 -14.49 -4.47
C PRO A 66 -18.05 -14.27 -5.30
N GLY A 67 -17.32 -13.19 -4.97
CA GLY A 67 -15.93 -13.05 -5.38
C GLY A 67 -15.11 -14.00 -4.52
N GLY A 68 -14.39 -14.94 -5.15
CA GLY A 68 -13.49 -15.85 -4.45
C GLY A 68 -12.58 -15.09 -3.47
N THR A 69 -12.34 -15.68 -2.30
CA THR A 69 -11.67 -15.08 -1.15
C THR A 69 -10.19 -14.76 -1.34
N LEU A 70 -9.63 -15.02 -2.52
CA LEU A 70 -8.24 -14.72 -2.85
C LEU A 70 -8.15 -13.35 -3.52
N TYR A 71 -7.84 -12.33 -2.71
CA TYR A 71 -7.47 -11.01 -3.20
C TYR A 71 -6.35 -11.17 -4.24
N ARG A 72 -6.60 -10.76 -5.50
CA ARG A 72 -5.58 -10.67 -6.53
C ARG A 72 -4.66 -9.50 -6.19
N GLY A 73 -3.72 -9.77 -5.29
CA GLY A 73 -2.68 -8.82 -4.88
C GLY A 73 -1.95 -8.31 -6.10
N ARG A 74 -2.09 -7.00 -6.38
CA ARG A 74 -1.30 -6.32 -7.42
C ARG A 74 0.16 -6.26 -7.01
N GLU A 75 1.04 -5.92 -7.94
CA GLU A 75 2.49 -5.86 -7.79
C GLU A 75 2.90 -5.02 -6.56
N GLY A 76 2.17 -3.94 -6.28
CA GLY A 76 2.38 -3.11 -5.09
C GLY A 76 2.15 -3.83 -3.76
N MET A 77 1.18 -4.75 -3.67
CA MET A 77 0.94 -5.53 -2.45
C MET A 77 2.08 -6.52 -2.21
N TRP A 78 2.52 -7.23 -3.25
CA TRP A 78 3.65 -8.16 -3.14
C TRP A 78 4.95 -7.46 -2.78
N SER A 79 5.22 -6.29 -3.37
CA SER A 79 6.36 -5.45 -3.00
C SER A 79 6.37 -5.12 -1.50
N TRP A 80 5.21 -4.76 -0.94
CA TRP A 80 5.06 -4.45 0.48
C TRP A 80 5.25 -5.69 1.37
N VAL A 81 4.66 -6.82 1.00
CA VAL A 81 4.81 -8.09 1.74
C VAL A 81 6.29 -8.50 1.79
N LEU A 82 6.95 -8.53 0.63
CA LEU A 82 8.36 -8.91 0.53
C LEU A 82 9.26 -7.97 1.34
N HIS A 83 8.99 -6.65 1.31
CA HIS A 83 9.80 -5.69 2.07
C HIS A 83 9.70 -5.94 3.59
N ARG A 84 8.52 -6.30 4.09
CA ARG A 84 8.32 -6.63 5.51
C ARG A 84 8.97 -7.95 5.89
N ILE A 85 8.77 -9.00 5.10
CA ILE A 85 9.36 -10.31 5.35
C ILE A 85 10.89 -10.20 5.40
N THR A 86 11.48 -9.53 4.41
CA THR A 86 12.93 -9.29 4.39
C THR A 86 13.40 -8.44 5.57
N GLY A 87 12.66 -7.40 5.96
CA GLY A 87 13.01 -6.58 7.13
C GLY A 87 12.97 -7.35 8.45
N ILE A 88 11.96 -8.21 8.65
CA ILE A 88 11.86 -9.07 9.83
C ILE A 88 13.02 -10.09 9.85
N GLY A 89 13.33 -10.70 8.70
CA GLY A 89 14.46 -11.62 8.58
C GLY A 89 15.79 -10.95 8.92
N ILE A 90 16.05 -9.75 8.39
CA ILE A 90 17.25 -8.96 8.68
C ILE A 90 17.31 -8.59 10.16
N TYR A 91 16.19 -8.20 10.77
CA TYR A 91 16.15 -7.87 12.20
C TYR A 91 16.60 -9.04 13.09
N PHE A 92 16.06 -10.24 12.88
CA PHE A 92 16.49 -11.43 13.63
C PHE A 92 17.92 -11.84 13.32
N PHE A 93 18.35 -11.72 12.06
CA PHE A 93 19.74 -11.91 11.70
C PHE A 93 20.66 -10.97 12.49
N LEU A 94 20.34 -9.67 12.55
CA LEU A 94 21.13 -8.69 13.29
C LEU A 94 21.19 -9.01 14.78
N LEU A 95 20.10 -9.50 15.38
CA LEU A 95 20.10 -9.93 16.78
C LEU A 95 21.11 -11.06 17.01
N VAL A 96 21.00 -12.16 16.26
CA VAL A 96 21.91 -13.31 16.38
C VAL A 96 23.35 -12.91 16.05
N HIS A 97 23.53 -12.10 15.01
CA HIS A 97 24.84 -11.61 14.58
C HIS A 97 25.57 -10.78 15.65
N ILE A 98 24.85 -9.94 16.40
CA ILE A 98 25.44 -9.17 17.49
C ILE A 98 25.84 -10.08 18.66
N LEU A 99 25.05 -11.12 18.95
CA LEU A 99 25.39 -12.10 20.00
C LEU A 99 26.66 -12.88 19.64
N ASP A 100 26.76 -13.37 18.41
CA ASP A 100 27.90 -14.15 17.94
C ASP A 100 29.19 -13.32 17.87
N THR A 101 29.10 -12.07 17.38
CA THR A 101 30.26 -11.16 17.38
C THR A 101 30.69 -10.77 18.79
N ALA A 102 29.76 -10.72 19.75
CA ALA A 102 30.11 -10.46 21.16
C ALA A 102 30.92 -11.61 21.79
N LEU A 103 30.76 -12.86 21.34
CA LEU A 103 31.53 -14.01 21.84
C LEU A 103 33.04 -13.85 21.66
N VAL A 104 33.47 -13.07 20.65
CA VAL A 104 34.90 -12.77 20.42
C VAL A 104 35.57 -12.10 21.63
N ARG A 105 34.78 -11.45 22.51
CA ARG A 105 35.24 -10.75 23.71
C ARG A 105 35.18 -11.62 24.97
N VAL A 106 34.59 -12.82 24.90
CA VAL A 106 34.33 -13.67 26.07
C VAL A 106 35.38 -14.79 26.18
N SER A 107 35.50 -15.63 25.15
CA SER A 107 36.54 -16.67 25.12
C SER A 107 36.90 -17.09 23.69
N PRO A 108 38.19 -17.28 23.37
CA PRO A 108 38.63 -17.76 22.06
C PRO A 108 38.13 -19.18 21.74
N GLU A 109 38.02 -20.06 22.75
CA GLU A 109 37.58 -21.45 22.56
C GLU A 109 36.11 -21.54 22.18
N ALA A 110 35.21 -20.78 22.82
CA ALA A 110 33.80 -20.74 22.45
C ALA A 110 33.61 -20.14 21.04
N TYR A 111 34.41 -19.15 20.68
CA TYR A 111 34.39 -18.56 19.34
C TYR A 111 34.79 -19.58 18.26
N ASN A 112 35.87 -20.33 18.47
CA ASN A 112 36.35 -21.34 17.52
C ASN A 112 35.33 -22.46 17.28
N ALA A 113 34.63 -22.90 18.34
CA ALA A 113 33.57 -23.90 18.20
C ALA A 113 32.38 -23.39 17.37
N VAL A 114 31.98 -22.12 17.55
CA VAL A 114 30.87 -21.50 16.82
C VAL A 114 31.24 -21.23 15.35
N ILE A 115 32.44 -20.73 15.08
CA ILE A 115 32.92 -20.50 13.71
C ILE A 115 33.00 -21.80 12.92
N GLY A 116 33.43 -22.90 13.57
CA GLY A 116 33.49 -24.22 12.92
C GLY A 116 32.12 -24.74 12.49
N ALA A 117 31.05 -24.39 13.22
CA ALA A 117 29.69 -24.74 12.84
C ALA A 117 29.14 -23.90 11.65
N TYR A 118 29.65 -22.68 11.47
CA TYR A 118 29.24 -21.80 10.38
C TYR A 118 29.92 -22.11 9.03
N GLN A 119 31.06 -22.81 9.04
CA GLN A 119 31.78 -23.22 7.83
C GLN A 119 31.18 -24.48 7.18
N THR A 120 29.89 -24.46 6.90
CA THR A 120 29.21 -25.56 6.18
C THR A 120 28.67 -25.08 4.83
N PRO A 121 28.66 -25.94 3.79
CA PRO A 121 28.08 -25.56 2.49
C PRO A 121 26.61 -25.14 2.58
N LEU A 122 25.87 -25.70 3.55
CA LEU A 122 24.50 -25.31 3.84
C LEU A 122 24.41 -23.84 4.30
N MET A 123 25.29 -23.42 5.21
CA MET A 123 25.38 -22.02 5.62
C MET A 123 25.81 -21.11 4.46
N GLY A 124 26.70 -21.57 3.59
CA GLY A 124 27.05 -20.84 2.37
C GLY A 124 25.86 -20.57 1.43
N VAL A 125 24.90 -21.50 1.34
CA VAL A 125 23.63 -21.25 0.61
C VAL A 125 22.71 -20.31 1.38
N ALA A 126 22.64 -20.44 2.72
CA ALA A 126 21.86 -19.53 3.56
C ALA A 126 22.34 -18.07 3.45
N GLU A 127 23.66 -17.86 3.33
CA GLU A 127 24.26 -16.54 3.07
C GLU A 127 23.77 -15.91 1.77
N ILE A 128 23.57 -16.69 0.69
CA ILE A 128 23.00 -16.18 -0.56
C ILE A 128 21.58 -15.66 -0.32
N GLY A 129 20.76 -16.41 0.43
CA GLY A 129 19.42 -15.99 0.82
C GLY A 129 19.43 -14.71 1.66
N LEU A 130 20.35 -14.60 2.61
CA LEU A 130 20.53 -13.44 3.47
C LEU A 130 20.95 -12.19 2.66
N VAL A 131 21.96 -12.31 1.80
CA VAL A 131 22.40 -11.23 0.91
C VAL A 131 21.26 -10.80 -0.01
N GLY A 132 20.54 -11.77 -0.59
CA GLY A 132 19.35 -11.50 -1.39
C GLY A 132 18.29 -10.70 -0.64
N ALA A 133 18.03 -11.04 0.62
CA ALA A 133 17.09 -10.32 1.47
C ALA A 133 17.55 -8.88 1.75
N ILE A 134 18.82 -8.67 2.09
CA ILE A 134 19.41 -7.35 2.38
C ILE A 134 19.34 -6.45 1.14
N VAL A 135 19.80 -6.93 -0.01
CA VAL A 135 19.83 -6.14 -1.26
C VAL A 135 18.41 -5.77 -1.69
N PHE A 136 17.47 -6.71 -1.64
CA PHE A 136 16.06 -6.42 -1.96
C PHE A 136 15.48 -5.39 -0.99
N HIS A 137 15.71 -5.54 0.31
CA HIS A 137 15.20 -4.64 1.33
C HIS A 137 15.71 -3.21 1.12
N ALA A 138 17.01 -3.06 0.84
CA ALA A 138 17.65 -1.78 0.58
C ALA A 138 17.10 -1.09 -0.68
N PHE A 139 17.06 -1.77 -1.83
CA PHE A 139 16.57 -1.17 -3.07
C PHE A 139 15.07 -0.87 -3.04
N ASN A 140 14.27 -1.75 -2.43
CA ASN A 140 12.84 -1.51 -2.31
C ASN A 140 12.52 -0.40 -1.31
N GLY A 141 13.29 -0.28 -0.22
CA GLY A 141 13.22 0.84 0.72
C GLY A 141 13.54 2.17 0.02
N LEU A 142 14.60 2.20 -0.80
CA LEU A 142 14.92 3.38 -1.61
C LEU A 142 13.79 3.75 -2.58
N ARG A 143 13.14 2.77 -3.20
CA ARG A 143 11.97 3.00 -4.07
C ARG A 143 10.78 3.59 -3.30
N ILE A 144 10.54 3.15 -2.06
CA ILE A 144 9.48 3.73 -1.21
C ILE A 144 9.80 5.20 -0.91
N ILE A 145 11.03 5.49 -0.46
CA ILE A 145 11.50 6.86 -0.21
C ILE A 145 11.33 7.73 -1.47
N LEU A 146 11.77 7.25 -2.64
CA LEU A 146 11.63 7.99 -3.90
C LEU A 146 10.17 8.29 -4.24
N VAL A 147 9.25 7.34 -4.02
CA VAL A 147 7.82 7.55 -4.27
C VAL A 147 7.21 8.55 -3.30
N ASP A 148 7.65 8.58 -2.04
CA ASP A 148 7.15 9.50 -1.01
C ASP A 148 7.57 10.95 -1.28
N PHE A 149 8.78 11.16 -1.80
CA PHE A 149 9.30 12.50 -2.12
C PHE A 149 8.97 12.99 -3.54
N TRP A 150 8.56 12.11 -4.46
CA TRP A 150 8.32 12.46 -5.87
C TRP A 150 6.83 12.42 -6.23
N ASN A 151 6.22 13.58 -6.52
CA ASN A 151 4.77 13.73 -6.82
C ASN A 151 4.24 12.87 -7.99
N ILE A 152 5.10 12.45 -8.93
CA ILE A 152 4.76 11.58 -10.07
C ILE A 152 5.08 10.08 -9.78
N GLY A 153 5.71 9.77 -8.65
CA GLY A 153 6.24 8.44 -8.30
C GLY A 153 5.12 7.43 -8.06
N SER A 154 4.00 7.90 -7.49
CA SER A 154 2.79 7.11 -7.29
C SER A 154 2.18 6.60 -8.61
N ARG A 155 2.33 7.35 -9.71
CA ARG A 155 1.84 6.94 -11.05
C ARG A 155 2.70 5.85 -11.68
N HIS A 156 4.01 5.86 -11.42
CA HIS A 156 4.99 4.94 -12.02
C HIS A 156 5.47 3.85 -11.06
N HIS A 157 4.75 3.64 -9.97
CA HIS A 157 5.16 2.75 -8.87
C HIS A 157 5.40 1.29 -9.31
N VAL A 158 4.71 0.81 -10.36
CA VAL A 158 4.90 -0.53 -10.94
C VAL A 158 6.20 -0.58 -11.75
N ALA A 159 6.45 0.41 -12.61
CA ALA A 159 7.69 0.49 -13.39
C ALA A 159 8.91 0.57 -12.45
N LEU A 160 8.84 1.40 -11.41
CA LEU A 160 9.90 1.49 -10.40
C LEU A 160 10.13 0.18 -9.65
N PHE A 161 9.08 -0.60 -9.40
CA PHE A 161 9.22 -1.92 -8.78
C PHE A 161 9.96 -2.91 -9.69
N TYR A 162 9.67 -2.91 -10.99
CA TYR A 162 10.42 -3.74 -11.95
C TYR A 162 11.86 -3.30 -12.12
N VAL A 163 12.15 -1.99 -12.06
CA VAL A 163 13.54 -1.48 -12.03
C VAL A 163 14.28 -2.02 -10.81
N VAL A 164 13.66 -1.96 -9.62
CA VAL A 164 14.25 -2.54 -8.39
C VAL A 164 14.50 -4.03 -8.54
N LEU A 165 13.55 -4.79 -9.08
CA LEU A 165 13.73 -6.22 -9.33
C LEU A 165 14.86 -6.49 -10.34
N GLY A 166 14.95 -5.70 -11.41
CA GLY A 166 16.03 -5.79 -12.39
C GLY A 166 17.40 -5.56 -11.75
N LEU A 167 17.55 -4.48 -10.96
CA LEU A 167 18.78 -4.18 -10.22
C LEU A 167 19.12 -5.31 -9.24
N TRP A 168 18.15 -5.79 -8.49
CA TRP A 168 18.32 -6.90 -7.55
C TRP A 168 18.82 -8.17 -8.26
N VAL A 169 18.20 -8.56 -9.37
CA VAL A 169 18.63 -9.73 -10.16
C VAL A 169 20.05 -9.54 -10.68
N VAL A 170 20.39 -8.38 -11.23
CA VAL A 170 21.74 -8.09 -11.74
C VAL A 170 22.78 -8.21 -10.63
N THR A 171 22.52 -7.63 -9.44
CA THR A 171 23.43 -7.73 -8.30
C THR A 171 23.57 -9.17 -7.81
N MET A 172 22.48 -9.94 -7.73
CA MET A 172 22.52 -11.35 -7.32
C MET A 172 23.27 -12.22 -8.35
N LEU A 173 23.06 -11.99 -9.64
CA LEU A 173 23.78 -12.71 -10.69
C LEU A 173 25.29 -12.42 -10.68
N ALA A 174 25.70 -11.22 -10.28
CA ALA A 174 27.12 -10.90 -10.11
C ALA A 174 27.71 -11.58 -8.86
N PHE A 175 26.95 -11.65 -7.77
CA PHE A 175 27.41 -12.18 -6.48
C PHE A 175 27.38 -13.71 -6.40
N THR A 176 26.26 -14.33 -6.77
CA THR A 176 25.99 -15.76 -6.53
C THR A 176 27.01 -16.71 -7.17
N PRO A 177 27.43 -16.56 -8.44
CA PRO A 177 28.42 -17.46 -9.04
C PRO A 177 29.75 -17.40 -8.31
N ARG A 178 30.21 -16.19 -7.97
CA ARG A 178 31.47 -15.99 -7.24
C ARG A 178 31.39 -16.58 -5.83
N HIS A 179 30.26 -16.40 -5.15
CA HIS A 179 30.04 -16.96 -3.83
C HIS A 179 30.02 -18.48 -3.84
N LEU A 180 29.32 -19.09 -4.80
CA LEU A 180 29.26 -20.54 -4.95
C LEU A 180 30.65 -21.15 -5.24
N MET A 181 31.47 -20.50 -6.06
CA MET A 181 32.86 -20.92 -6.28
C MET A 181 33.65 -20.93 -4.97
N ASN A 182 33.51 -19.89 -4.13
CA ASN A 182 34.20 -19.81 -2.84
C ASN A 182 33.71 -20.87 -1.84
N VAL A 183 32.40 -21.16 -1.81
CA VAL A 183 31.79 -22.12 -0.86
C VAL A 183 32.09 -23.57 -1.24
N PHE A 184 32.07 -23.90 -2.53
CA PHE A 184 32.23 -25.27 -3.01
C PHE A 184 33.65 -25.58 -3.53
N GLY A 185 34.54 -24.59 -3.59
CA GLY A 185 35.95 -24.79 -3.91
C GLY A 185 36.23 -25.23 -5.35
N TRP A 186 35.43 -24.75 -6.31
CA TRP A 186 35.67 -24.94 -7.75
C TRP A 186 36.60 -23.87 -8.31
#